data_AF-A0A142XTY5-F1
#
_entry.id   AF-A0A142XTY5-F1
#
_cell.length_a   1.000
_cell.length_b   1.000
_cell.length_c   1.000
_cell.angle_alpha   90.00
_cell.angle_beta   90.00
_cell.angle_gamma   90.00
#
_symmetry.space_group_name_H-M   'P 1'
#
loop_
_entity.id
_entity.type
_entity.pdbx_description
1 polymer ?
#
loop_
_entity_poly.entity_id
_entity_poly.type
_entity_poly.pdbx_seq_one_letter_code
_entity_poly.pdbx_strand_id
1 'polypeptide(L)'
;MRLVLASFLLLAPTFAAAQDPPAVPTIKLPPPQKTPAGKLGKLKVETTSKYVRWIAPPGLDIDPTDNGRTLYYSGLPGTYELVAYTAAGDVPSEPARTTVTIGDGTPVPVNAIRTKILDALKGATGTPEEKAVWVKDLAALYRAAKKTCADKSLTTTDQLKAKLREAATALLDGDEPLKEVRQVVAGELAALFTGDQLTDANRDAAAALFVKLATILEGM
;
A
#
# COMPACT_ATOMS: atom_id res chain seq x y z
N MET A 1 54.22 -76.01 0.20
CA MET A 1 54.75 -74.67 0.48
C MET A 1 53.81 -73.67 -0.20
N ARG A 2 52.84 -73.12 0.54
CA ARG A 2 52.60 -71.67 0.78
C ARG A 2 52.52 -70.85 -0.52
N LEU A 3 51.41 -70.17 -0.85
CA LEU A 3 50.90 -69.01 -0.11
C LEU A 3 49.43 -68.71 -0.51
N VAL A 4 48.53 -68.55 0.47
CA VAL A 4 47.16 -68.02 0.28
C VAL A 4 47.19 -66.56 0.67
N LEU A 5 46.85 -65.66 -0.25
CA LEU A 5 46.83 -64.21 -0.06
C LEU A 5 45.44 -63.80 0.45
N ALA A 6 45.33 -63.47 1.74
CA ALA A 6 44.10 -62.97 2.36
C ALA A 6 44.03 -61.44 2.19
N SER A 7 43.15 -60.97 1.31
CA SER A 7 42.79 -59.55 1.18
C SER A 7 41.89 -59.13 2.35
N PHE A 8 42.46 -58.35 3.27
CA PHE A 8 41.76 -57.74 4.39
C PHE A 8 41.12 -56.42 3.91
N LEU A 9 39.80 -56.42 3.70
CA LEU A 9 39.02 -55.23 3.36
C LEU A 9 38.76 -54.42 4.64
N LEU A 10 39.50 -53.33 4.85
CA LEU A 10 39.30 -52.39 5.95
C LEU A 10 38.03 -51.56 5.72
N LEU A 11 36.99 -51.85 6.49
CA LEU A 11 35.75 -51.06 6.57
C LEU A 11 35.99 -49.87 7.50
N ALA A 12 36.10 -48.65 6.96
CA ALA A 12 36.21 -47.44 7.76
C ALA A 12 34.82 -47.01 8.28
N PRO A 13 34.68 -46.64 9.58
CA PRO A 13 33.42 -46.10 10.09
C PRO A 13 33.21 -44.68 9.56
N THR A 14 32.10 -44.48 8.85
CA THR A 14 31.63 -43.15 8.45
C THR A 14 31.09 -42.44 9.69
N PHE A 15 31.88 -41.53 10.27
CA PHE A 15 31.39 -40.61 11.29
C PHE A 15 30.41 -39.63 10.63
N ALA A 16 29.12 -39.81 10.88
CA ALA A 16 28.13 -38.76 10.64
C ALA A 16 28.40 -37.62 11.61
N ALA A 17 28.99 -36.53 11.12
CA ALA A 17 29.11 -35.30 11.88
C ALA A 17 27.68 -34.86 12.25
N ALA A 18 27.39 -34.80 13.55
CA ALA A 18 26.19 -34.15 14.05
C ALA A 18 26.20 -32.71 13.53
N GLN A 19 25.27 -32.38 12.63
CA GLN A 19 25.07 -31.00 12.20
C GLN A 19 24.57 -30.23 13.43
N ASP A 20 25.31 -29.20 13.84
CA ASP A 20 24.85 -28.24 14.83
C ASP A 20 23.42 -27.79 14.46
N PRO A 21 22.49 -27.67 15.43
CA PRO A 21 21.14 -27.22 15.16
C PRO A 21 21.20 -25.88 14.40
N PRO A 22 20.39 -25.71 13.33
CA PRO A 22 20.47 -24.53 12.48
C PRO A 22 20.29 -23.28 13.34
N ALA A 23 21.30 -22.42 13.35
CA ALA A 23 21.27 -21.18 14.11
C ALA A 23 20.06 -20.35 13.70
N VAL A 24 19.21 -19.99 14.67
CA VAL A 24 18.01 -19.18 14.43
C VAL A 24 18.44 -17.86 13.79
N PRO A 25 17.95 -17.53 12.58
CA PRO A 25 18.36 -16.32 11.89
C PRO A 25 17.87 -15.09 12.64
N THR A 26 18.79 -14.19 12.93
CA THR A 26 18.53 -12.94 13.64
C THR A 26 18.63 -11.74 12.71
N ILE A 27 17.73 -10.79 12.90
CA ILE A 27 17.71 -9.51 12.18
C ILE A 27 17.51 -8.37 13.19
N LYS A 28 18.40 -7.40 13.16
CA LYS A 28 18.34 -6.19 13.99
C LYS A 28 18.31 -4.97 13.09
N LEU A 29 17.22 -4.23 13.19
CA LEU A 29 17.06 -2.97 12.49
C LEU A 29 17.61 -1.82 13.33
N PRO A 30 18.15 -0.78 12.69
CA PRO A 30 18.55 0.43 13.38
C PRO A 30 17.32 1.16 13.98
N PRO A 31 17.54 2.01 15.00
CA PRO A 31 16.48 2.79 15.62
C PRO A 31 15.81 3.75 14.62
N PRO A 32 14.63 4.30 14.97
CA PRO A 32 13.90 5.20 14.08
C PRO A 32 14.77 6.35 13.55
N GLN A 33 14.76 6.55 12.23
CA GLN A 33 15.66 7.49 11.55
C GLN A 33 14.88 8.64 10.92
N LYS A 34 15.40 9.87 11.10
CA LYS A 34 14.88 11.07 10.43
C LYS A 34 15.75 11.42 9.21
N THR A 35 15.13 11.67 8.07
CA THR A 35 15.79 12.06 6.82
C THR A 35 15.15 13.34 6.31
N PRO A 36 15.93 14.37 5.90
CA PRO A 36 15.36 15.57 5.30
C PRO A 36 14.55 15.25 4.02
N ALA A 37 13.50 16.03 3.76
CA ALA A 37 12.73 15.90 2.52
C ALA A 37 13.63 16.14 1.29
N GLY A 38 13.44 15.35 0.24
CA GLY A 38 14.26 15.43 -0.98
C GLY A 38 15.68 14.88 -0.84
N LYS A 39 16.02 14.22 0.26
CA LYS A 39 17.28 13.49 0.42
C LYS A 39 17.05 11.98 0.45
N LEU A 40 18.00 11.24 -0.09
CA LEU A 40 18.02 9.79 -0.02
C LEU A 40 18.40 9.36 1.40
N GLY A 41 17.53 8.58 2.03
CA GLY A 41 17.80 7.92 3.29
C GLY A 41 18.58 6.63 3.09
N LYS A 42 19.35 6.23 4.10
CA LYS A 42 20.10 4.97 4.11
C LYS A 42 19.90 4.28 5.46
N LEU A 43 19.50 3.01 5.43
CA LEU A 43 19.48 2.11 6.57
C LEU A 43 20.45 0.96 6.34
N LYS A 44 21.13 0.54 7.41
CA LYS A 44 21.98 -0.65 7.40
C LYS A 44 21.49 -1.60 8.47
N VAL A 45 21.33 -2.87 8.10
CA VAL A 45 20.76 -3.91 8.95
C VAL A 45 21.86 -4.84 9.43
N GLU A 46 21.80 -5.20 10.70
CA GLU A 46 22.64 -6.25 11.27
C GLU A 46 21.87 -7.57 11.18
N THR A 47 22.42 -8.53 10.44
CA THR A 47 21.84 -9.87 10.33
C THR A 47 22.92 -10.93 10.22
N THR A 48 22.60 -12.13 10.73
CA THR A 48 23.40 -13.34 10.58
C THR A 48 23.21 -14.02 9.22
N SER A 49 22.21 -13.60 8.44
CA SER A 49 21.79 -14.26 7.22
C SER A 49 22.29 -13.58 5.94
N LYS A 50 22.31 -14.31 4.83
CA LYS A 50 22.86 -13.82 3.55
C LYS A 50 21.97 -12.81 2.84
N TYR A 51 20.64 -12.93 2.99
CA TYR A 51 19.66 -12.10 2.28
C TYR A 51 18.68 -11.45 3.26
N VAL A 52 18.33 -10.19 3.02
CA VAL A 52 17.25 -9.51 3.74
C VAL A 52 16.23 -9.06 2.72
N ARG A 53 14.96 -9.29 3.02
CA ARG A 53 13.85 -8.82 2.20
C ARG A 53 13.06 -7.76 2.94
N TRP A 54 12.69 -6.73 2.20
CA TRP A 54 12.01 -5.55 2.73
C TRP A 54 10.58 -5.47 2.20
N ILE A 55 9.69 -4.98 3.06
CA ILE A 55 8.35 -4.54 2.70
C ILE A 55 8.26 -3.07 3.06
N ALA A 56 7.92 -2.26 2.05
CA ALA A 56 7.65 -0.84 2.21
C ALA A 56 6.15 -0.55 2.06
N PRO A 57 5.63 0.44 2.79
CA PRO A 57 4.29 0.94 2.62
C PRO A 57 4.19 1.76 1.33
N PRO A 58 2.98 1.95 0.78
CA PRO A 58 2.79 2.75 -0.43
C PRO A 58 3.26 4.21 -0.23
N GLY A 59 3.91 4.77 -1.24
CA GLY A 59 4.45 6.14 -1.21
C GLY A 59 5.86 6.26 -0.63
N LEU A 60 6.52 5.13 -0.35
CA LEU A 60 7.95 5.05 -0.04
C LEU A 60 8.64 4.17 -1.08
N ASP A 61 9.54 4.76 -1.84
CA ASP A 61 10.40 4.04 -2.77
C ASP A 61 11.58 3.45 -2.00
N ILE A 62 11.88 2.18 -2.25
CA ILE A 62 12.99 1.47 -1.61
C ILE A 62 13.88 0.80 -2.65
N ASP A 63 15.19 0.86 -2.40
CA ASP A 63 16.21 0.21 -3.20
C ASP A 63 17.15 -0.61 -2.29
N PRO A 64 16.89 -1.91 -2.12
CA PRO A 64 17.73 -2.80 -1.32
C PRO A 64 19.01 -3.18 -2.09
N THR A 65 20.16 -2.92 -1.46
CA THR A 65 21.51 -3.25 -1.96
C THR A 65 22.24 -4.14 -0.98
N ASP A 66 23.40 -4.71 -1.39
CA ASP A 66 24.17 -5.65 -0.56
C ASP A 66 23.30 -6.83 -0.06
N ASN A 67 22.62 -7.50 -1.00
CA ASN A 67 21.65 -8.56 -0.70
C ASN A 67 20.53 -8.14 0.27
N GLY A 68 20.18 -6.85 0.27
CA GLY A 68 19.17 -6.23 1.13
C GLY A 68 19.67 -5.82 2.51
N ARG A 69 20.96 -6.01 2.83
CA ARG A 69 21.54 -5.56 4.12
C ARG A 69 21.64 -4.04 4.21
N THR A 70 21.68 -3.36 3.07
CA THR A 70 21.60 -1.90 3.00
C THR A 70 20.34 -1.52 2.24
N LEU A 71 19.53 -0.64 2.81
CA LEU A 71 18.32 -0.12 2.18
C LEU A 71 18.49 1.37 1.92
N TYR A 72 18.36 1.77 0.66
CA TYR A 72 18.15 3.17 0.32
C TYR A 72 16.65 3.43 0.22
N TYR A 73 16.21 4.58 0.70
CA TYR A 73 14.79 4.95 0.65
C TYR A 73 14.60 6.43 0.34
N SER A 74 13.53 6.73 -0.39
CA SER A 74 13.07 8.07 -0.68
C SER A 74 11.55 8.09 -0.79
N GLY A 75 10.94 9.21 -0.50
CA GLY A 75 9.49 9.32 -0.55
C GLY A 75 9.03 10.73 -0.20
N LEU A 76 7.71 10.90 -0.17
CA LEU A 76 7.10 12.13 0.28
C LEU A 76 7.40 12.38 1.76
N PRO A 77 7.29 13.63 2.25
CA PRO A 77 7.39 13.90 3.68
C PRO A 77 6.33 13.11 4.47
N GLY A 78 6.75 12.39 5.50
CA GLY A 78 5.89 11.49 6.26
C GLY A 78 6.64 10.48 7.11
N THR A 79 5.90 9.78 7.97
CA THR A 79 6.42 8.67 8.78
C THR A 79 5.99 7.34 8.16
N TYR A 80 6.95 6.46 7.92
CA TYR A 80 6.75 5.17 7.26
C TYR A 80 7.28 4.04 8.13
N GLU A 81 6.51 2.96 8.26
CA GLU A 81 6.95 1.72 8.91
C GLU A 81 7.55 0.78 7.86
N LEU A 82 8.81 0.42 8.03
CA LEU A 82 9.51 -0.56 7.22
C LEU A 82 9.57 -1.89 7.96
N VAL A 83 9.29 -2.97 7.24
CA VAL A 83 9.40 -4.33 7.77
C VAL A 83 10.50 -5.08 7.02
N ALA A 84 11.38 -5.75 7.76
CA ALA A 84 12.43 -6.58 7.20
C ALA A 84 12.34 -8.00 7.77
N TYR A 85 12.60 -8.98 6.92
CA TYR A 85 12.72 -10.39 7.33
C TYR A 85 13.88 -11.04 6.60
N THR A 86 14.38 -12.11 7.19
CA THR A 86 15.46 -12.91 6.63
C THR A 86 15.17 -14.40 6.82
N ALA A 87 16.01 -15.26 6.25
CA ALA A 87 15.91 -16.71 6.43
C ALA A 87 17.32 -17.34 6.40
N ALA A 88 17.51 -18.37 7.21
CA ALA A 88 18.70 -19.23 7.20
C ALA A 88 18.27 -20.70 7.35
N GLY A 89 18.85 -21.58 6.53
CA GLY A 89 18.55 -23.02 6.58
C GLY A 89 17.06 -23.34 6.48
N ASP A 90 16.35 -22.68 5.56
CA ASP A 90 14.89 -22.81 5.33
C ASP A 90 13.97 -22.40 6.50
N VAL A 91 14.54 -21.78 7.54
CA VAL A 91 13.77 -21.20 8.66
C VAL A 91 13.71 -19.68 8.48
N PRO A 92 12.52 -19.05 8.41
CA PRO A 92 12.39 -17.60 8.40
C PRO A 92 12.64 -17.00 9.79
N SER A 93 13.19 -15.78 9.84
CA SER A 93 13.31 -15.00 11.07
C SER A 93 11.97 -14.37 11.46
N GLU A 94 11.88 -13.93 12.72
CA GLU A 94 10.84 -12.97 13.10
C GLU A 94 10.97 -11.67 12.31
N PRO A 95 9.85 -11.01 11.95
CA PRO A 95 9.87 -9.75 11.23
C PRO A 95 10.35 -8.62 12.15
N ALA A 96 11.43 -7.95 11.77
CA ALA A 96 11.86 -6.74 12.43
C ALA A 96 11.16 -5.52 11.80
N ARG A 97 10.79 -4.56 12.64
CA ARG A 97 10.10 -3.32 12.23
C ARG A 97 10.93 -2.11 12.62
N THR A 98 11.01 -1.12 11.74
CA THR A 98 11.61 0.18 12.05
C THR A 98 10.80 1.29 11.39
N THR A 99 10.99 2.52 11.87
CA THR A 99 10.24 3.68 11.41
C THR A 99 11.19 4.69 10.80
N VAL A 100 10.89 5.17 9.59
CA VAL A 100 11.62 6.26 8.95
C VAL A 100 10.72 7.48 8.80
N THR A 101 11.23 8.64 9.19
CA THR A 101 10.54 9.92 9.05
C THR A 101 11.25 10.75 7.99
N ILE A 102 10.56 11.09 6.91
CA ILE A 102 11.05 11.98 5.85
C ILE A 102 10.50 13.39 6.08
N GLY A 103 11.37 14.40 6.09
CA GLY A 103 11.03 15.78 6.43
C GLY A 103 10.68 15.97 7.90
N ASP A 104 9.80 16.93 8.21
CA ASP A 104 9.31 17.21 9.57
C ASP A 104 8.09 16.38 9.96
N GLY A 105 7.98 15.17 9.37
CA GLY A 105 6.79 14.33 9.33
C GLY A 105 6.10 14.13 10.68
N THR A 106 4.90 14.69 10.78
CA THR A 106 3.77 14.00 11.40
C THR A 106 3.44 12.79 10.51
N PRO A 107 2.98 11.65 11.06
CA PRO A 107 2.63 10.49 10.25
C PRO A 107 1.59 10.90 9.20
N VAL A 108 1.79 10.53 7.92
CA VAL A 108 0.71 10.67 6.94
C VAL A 108 -0.31 9.59 7.33
N PRO A 109 -1.51 9.96 7.83
CA PRO A 109 -2.51 8.95 8.14
C PRO A 109 -2.82 8.20 6.86
N VAL A 110 -2.84 6.87 6.89
CA VAL A 110 -3.35 6.05 5.79
C VAL A 110 -4.76 6.56 5.52
N ASN A 111 -4.94 7.27 4.39
CA ASN A 111 -6.25 7.77 4.02
C ASN A 111 -7.08 6.56 3.63
N ALA A 112 -7.89 6.04 4.56
CA ALA A 112 -8.67 4.82 4.38
C ALA A 112 -9.51 4.86 3.09
N ILE A 113 -10.00 6.04 2.70
CA ILE A 113 -10.73 6.25 1.45
C ILE A 113 -9.82 6.01 0.23
N ARG A 114 -8.57 6.49 0.25
CA ARG A 114 -7.60 6.23 -0.83
C ARG A 114 -7.34 4.72 -0.99
N THR A 115 -7.15 4.00 0.11
CA THR A 115 -6.96 2.55 0.07
C THR A 115 -8.17 1.85 -0.54
N LYS A 116 -9.39 2.17 -0.08
CA LYS A 116 -10.63 1.61 -0.64
C LYS A 116 -10.77 1.88 -2.13
N ILE A 117 -10.45 3.08 -2.61
CA ILE A 117 -10.54 3.42 -4.04
C ILE A 117 -9.48 2.67 -4.85
N LEU A 118 -8.24 2.55 -4.35
CA LEU A 118 -7.19 1.77 -5.03
C LEU A 118 -7.59 0.30 -5.16
N ASP A 119 -8.18 -0.28 -4.13
CA ASP A 119 -8.65 -1.66 -4.19
C ASP A 119 -9.85 -1.82 -5.13
N ALA A 120 -10.78 -0.86 -5.13
CA ALA A 120 -11.89 -0.84 -6.07
C ALA A 120 -11.43 -0.70 -7.54
N LEU A 121 -10.39 0.10 -7.80
CA LEU A 121 -9.85 0.30 -9.16
C LEU A 121 -9.23 -0.98 -9.73
N LYS A 122 -8.63 -1.81 -8.88
CA LYS A 122 -8.13 -3.14 -9.27
C LYS A 122 -9.27 -4.05 -9.72
N GLY A 123 -10.42 -3.98 -9.04
CA GLY A 123 -11.61 -4.77 -9.36
C GLY A 123 -12.44 -4.22 -10.53
N ALA A 124 -12.26 -2.96 -10.90
CA ALA A 124 -13.01 -2.34 -11.98
C ALA A 124 -12.77 -3.00 -13.34
N THR A 125 -13.77 -2.94 -14.22
CA THR A 125 -13.68 -3.39 -15.62
C THR A 125 -12.83 -2.40 -16.46
N GLY A 126 -12.51 -2.78 -17.70
CA GLY A 126 -11.74 -1.96 -18.65
C GLY A 126 -10.23 -2.16 -18.63
N THR A 127 -9.55 -1.68 -19.68
CA THR A 127 -8.08 -1.70 -19.78
C THR A 127 -7.45 -0.65 -18.87
N PRO A 128 -6.13 -0.74 -18.57
CA PRO A 128 -5.44 0.30 -17.80
C PRO A 128 -5.57 1.71 -18.40
N GLU A 129 -5.56 1.82 -19.73
CA GLU A 129 -5.68 3.09 -20.45
C GLU A 129 -7.09 3.67 -20.32
N GLU A 130 -8.13 2.85 -20.48
CA GLU A 130 -9.53 3.25 -20.28
C GLU A 130 -9.75 3.71 -18.84
N LYS A 131 -9.27 2.94 -17.87
CA LYS A 131 -9.35 3.29 -16.45
C LYS A 131 -8.66 4.62 -16.15
N ALA A 132 -7.50 4.89 -16.75
CA ALA A 132 -6.79 6.15 -16.55
C ALA A 132 -7.57 7.36 -17.08
N VAL A 133 -8.31 7.20 -18.19
CA VAL A 133 -9.21 8.23 -18.71
C VAL A 133 -10.41 8.41 -17.76
N TRP A 134 -11.10 7.32 -17.43
CA TRP A 134 -12.27 7.37 -16.55
C TRP A 134 -11.96 7.92 -15.15
N VAL A 135 -10.78 7.64 -14.61
CA VAL A 135 -10.34 8.19 -13.31
C VAL A 135 -10.20 9.71 -13.39
N LYS A 136 -9.64 10.25 -14.50
CA LYS A 136 -9.53 11.70 -14.71
C LYS A 136 -10.90 12.34 -14.88
N ASP A 137 -11.79 11.72 -15.66
CA ASP A 137 -13.15 12.21 -15.86
C ASP A 137 -13.95 12.20 -14.56
N LEU A 138 -13.84 11.12 -13.78
CA LEU A 138 -14.49 11.02 -12.48
C LEU A 138 -13.92 12.03 -11.47
N ALA A 139 -12.62 12.31 -11.50
CA ALA A 139 -12.02 13.37 -10.69
C ALA A 139 -12.57 14.74 -11.07
N ALA A 140 -12.67 15.04 -12.37
CA ALA A 140 -13.25 16.28 -12.88
C ALA A 140 -14.73 16.42 -12.49
N LEU A 141 -15.50 15.34 -12.54
CA LEU A 141 -16.87 15.30 -12.07
C LEU A 141 -16.95 15.67 -10.59
N TYR A 142 -16.09 15.11 -9.72
CA TYR A 142 -16.11 15.43 -8.30
C TYR A 142 -15.65 16.87 -8.00
N ARG A 143 -14.75 17.45 -8.81
CA ARG A 143 -14.48 18.90 -8.75
C ARG A 143 -15.74 19.72 -9.04
N ALA A 144 -16.50 19.33 -10.06
CA ALA A 144 -17.76 19.99 -10.41
C ALA A 144 -18.86 19.76 -9.36
N ALA A 145 -18.92 18.56 -8.77
CA ALA A 145 -19.91 18.15 -7.76
C ALA A 145 -19.92 19.05 -6.53
N LYS A 146 -18.78 19.66 -6.17
CA LYS A 146 -18.72 20.71 -5.14
C LYS A 146 -19.72 21.85 -5.43
N LYS A 147 -19.81 22.30 -6.68
CA LYS A 147 -20.76 23.35 -7.07
C LYS A 147 -22.20 22.84 -7.00
N THR A 148 -22.44 21.59 -7.39
CA THR A 148 -23.75 20.94 -7.28
C THR A 148 -24.23 20.85 -5.84
N CYS A 149 -23.35 20.66 -4.86
CA CYS A 149 -23.72 20.68 -3.44
C CYS A 149 -24.28 22.04 -2.98
N ALA A 150 -23.85 23.13 -3.60
CA ALA A 150 -24.34 24.48 -3.30
C ALA A 150 -25.71 24.78 -3.95
N ASP A 151 -26.20 23.93 -4.84
CA ASP A 151 -27.48 24.09 -5.53
C ASP A 151 -28.66 23.90 -4.56
N LYS A 152 -29.26 25.02 -4.15
CA LYS A 152 -30.38 25.05 -3.19
C LYS A 152 -31.68 24.46 -3.74
N SER A 153 -31.78 24.20 -5.05
CA SER A 153 -32.93 23.51 -5.63
C SER A 153 -33.02 22.03 -5.26
N LEU A 154 -31.88 21.42 -4.88
CA LEU A 154 -31.83 20.03 -4.41
C LEU A 154 -32.20 19.99 -2.94
N THR A 155 -33.41 19.59 -2.56
CA THR A 155 -33.86 19.63 -1.15
C THR A 155 -33.56 18.33 -0.40
N THR A 156 -33.30 17.23 -1.12
CA THR A 156 -33.08 15.90 -0.54
C THR A 156 -31.72 15.32 -0.91
N THR A 157 -31.22 14.41 -0.07
CA THR A 157 -29.98 13.68 -0.30
C THR A 157 -30.09 12.77 -1.53
N ASP A 158 -31.26 12.21 -1.78
CA ASP A 158 -31.53 11.37 -2.95
C ASP A 158 -31.52 12.15 -4.27
N GLN A 159 -32.04 13.39 -4.29
CA GLN A 159 -31.91 14.26 -5.46
C GLN A 159 -30.44 14.57 -5.78
N LEU A 160 -29.62 14.82 -4.76
CA LEU A 160 -28.18 15.02 -4.95
C LEU A 160 -27.51 13.75 -5.48
N LYS A 161 -27.76 12.59 -4.88
CA LYS A 161 -27.22 11.30 -5.33
C LYS A 161 -27.64 10.98 -6.76
N ALA A 162 -28.91 11.19 -7.11
CA ALA A 162 -29.44 10.95 -8.45
C ALA A 162 -28.76 11.85 -9.49
N LYS A 163 -28.64 13.16 -9.22
CA LYS A 163 -27.98 14.12 -10.11
C LYS A 163 -26.50 13.78 -10.34
N LEU A 164 -25.81 13.32 -9.30
CA LEU A 164 -24.41 12.89 -9.41
C LEU A 164 -24.27 11.57 -10.18
N ARG A 165 -25.18 10.60 -9.96
CA ARG A 165 -25.21 9.35 -10.71
C ARG A 165 -25.48 9.61 -12.18
N GLU A 166 -26.45 10.43 -12.51
CA GLU A 166 -26.79 10.82 -13.89
C GLU A 166 -25.59 11.45 -14.58
N ALA A 167 -24.95 12.43 -13.93
CA ALA A 167 -23.75 13.07 -14.46
C ALA A 167 -22.58 12.09 -14.64
N ALA A 168 -22.37 11.15 -13.70
CA ALA A 168 -21.34 10.13 -13.84
C ALA A 168 -21.64 9.14 -14.97
N THR A 169 -22.91 8.77 -15.16
CA THR A 169 -23.34 7.85 -16.22
C THR A 169 -23.17 8.49 -17.58
N ALA A 170 -23.54 9.77 -17.71
CA ALA A 170 -23.38 10.53 -18.95
C ALA A 170 -21.90 10.78 -19.29
N LEU A 171 -21.04 10.99 -18.29
CA LEU A 171 -19.63 11.27 -18.52
C LEU A 171 -18.81 10.01 -18.83
N LEU A 172 -19.16 8.88 -18.24
CA LEU A 172 -18.44 7.62 -18.37
C LEU A 172 -19.08 6.65 -19.38
N ASP A 173 -20.01 7.12 -20.20
CA ASP A 173 -20.73 6.30 -21.19
C ASP A 173 -21.40 5.04 -20.59
N GLY A 174 -21.93 5.15 -19.37
CA GLY A 174 -22.77 4.11 -18.75
C GLY A 174 -22.49 3.77 -17.29
N ASP A 175 -23.06 2.64 -16.87
CA ASP A 175 -23.10 2.16 -15.47
C ASP A 175 -21.97 1.16 -15.12
N GLU A 176 -21.26 0.64 -16.12
CA GLU A 176 -20.18 -0.34 -15.90
C GLU A 176 -18.81 0.28 -15.59
N PRO A 177 -18.39 1.39 -16.23
CA PRO A 177 -17.09 1.97 -15.95
C PRO A 177 -16.94 2.41 -14.49
N LEU A 178 -15.85 1.98 -13.85
CA LEU A 178 -15.50 2.30 -12.47
C LEU A 178 -16.65 2.06 -11.46
N LYS A 179 -17.52 1.08 -11.71
CA LYS A 179 -18.68 0.78 -10.88
C LYS A 179 -18.32 0.58 -9.40
N GLU A 180 -17.27 -0.18 -9.12
CA GLU A 180 -16.76 -0.48 -7.79
C GLU A 180 -16.28 0.80 -7.09
N VAL A 181 -15.59 1.68 -7.82
CA VAL A 181 -15.12 2.97 -7.29
C VAL A 181 -16.31 3.87 -6.96
N ARG A 182 -17.31 3.93 -7.86
CA ARG A 182 -18.54 4.70 -7.64
C ARG A 182 -19.35 4.18 -6.45
N GLN A 183 -19.35 2.87 -6.21
CA GLN A 183 -19.96 2.26 -5.02
C GLN A 183 -19.26 2.65 -3.72
N VAL A 184 -17.92 2.66 -3.70
CA VAL A 184 -17.15 3.16 -2.54
C VAL A 184 -17.54 4.60 -2.23
N VAL A 185 -17.59 5.46 -3.25
CA VAL A 185 -17.97 6.86 -3.08
C VAL A 185 -19.41 7.01 -2.59
N ALA A 186 -20.34 6.22 -3.11
CA ALA A 186 -21.73 6.20 -2.65
C ALA A 186 -21.84 5.81 -1.17
N GLY A 187 -21.03 4.86 -0.70
CA GLY A 187 -20.96 4.46 0.71
C GLY A 187 -20.41 5.56 1.62
N GLU A 188 -19.33 6.23 1.21
CA GLU A 188 -18.76 7.37 1.96
C GLU A 188 -19.75 8.54 2.02
N LEU A 189 -20.47 8.81 0.92
CA LEU A 189 -21.49 9.85 0.87
C LEU A 189 -22.72 9.50 1.74
N ALA A 190 -23.16 8.24 1.73
CA ALA A 190 -24.25 7.78 2.57
C ALA A 190 -23.93 7.90 4.07
N ALA A 191 -22.68 7.64 4.46
CA ALA A 191 -22.22 7.79 5.85
C ALA A 191 -22.24 9.25 6.35
N LEU A 192 -22.22 10.24 5.46
CA LEU A 192 -22.31 11.65 5.83
C LEU A 192 -23.74 12.11 6.14
N PHE A 193 -24.75 11.44 5.59
CA PHE A 193 -26.12 11.91 5.67
C PHE A 193 -26.87 11.27 6.83
N THR A 194 -27.26 12.09 7.81
CA THR A 194 -28.15 11.70 8.91
C THR A 194 -29.60 12.05 8.57
N GLY A 195 -30.14 11.40 7.53
CA GLY A 195 -31.52 11.57 7.07
C GLY A 195 -31.65 12.07 5.62
N ASP A 196 -32.89 12.29 5.20
CA ASP A 196 -33.23 12.54 3.79
C ASP A 196 -33.10 14.00 3.38
N GLN A 197 -33.13 14.92 4.34
CA GLN A 197 -33.04 16.35 4.06
C GLN A 197 -31.60 16.79 3.80
N LEU A 198 -31.40 17.56 2.74
CA LEU A 198 -30.11 18.13 2.38
C LEU A 198 -29.89 19.47 3.10
N THR A 199 -29.50 19.38 4.37
CA THR A 199 -29.14 20.53 5.23
C THR A 199 -27.85 21.20 4.75
N ASP A 200 -27.60 22.43 5.21
CA ASP A 200 -26.38 23.17 4.85
C ASP A 200 -25.12 22.47 5.36
N ALA A 201 -25.15 21.89 6.56
CA ALA A 201 -24.06 21.06 7.08
C ALA A 201 -23.78 19.84 6.20
N ASN A 202 -24.84 19.15 5.73
CA ASN A 202 -24.70 18.00 4.83
C ASN A 202 -24.11 18.41 3.47
N ARG A 203 -24.45 19.60 2.96
CA ARG A 203 -23.88 20.13 1.71
C ARG A 203 -22.40 20.44 1.84
N ASP A 204 -22.01 21.11 2.92
CA ASP A 204 -20.62 21.47 3.17
C ASP A 204 -19.76 20.21 3.37
N ALA A 205 -20.28 19.22 4.10
CA ALA A 205 -19.61 17.94 4.29
C ALA A 205 -19.47 17.16 2.96
N ALA A 206 -20.54 17.08 2.17
CA ALA A 206 -20.50 16.44 0.86
C ALA A 206 -19.52 17.15 -0.10
N ALA A 207 -19.54 18.49 -0.13
CA ALA A 207 -18.62 19.30 -0.92
C ALA A 207 -17.16 19.03 -0.53
N ALA A 208 -16.86 18.97 0.77
CA ALA A 208 -15.52 18.64 1.27
C ALA A 208 -15.10 17.23 0.88
N LEU A 209 -16.01 16.25 0.97
CA LEU A 209 -15.77 14.88 0.52
C LEU A 209 -15.46 14.82 -0.98
N PHE A 210 -16.23 15.50 -1.84
CA PHE A 210 -15.97 15.50 -3.28
C PHE A 210 -14.62 16.12 -3.64
N VAL A 211 -14.21 17.20 -2.96
CA VAL A 211 -12.86 17.76 -3.14
C VAL A 211 -11.80 16.73 -2.77
N LYS A 212 -11.96 16.06 -1.61
CA LYS A 212 -11.03 15.03 -1.17
C LYS A 212 -10.95 13.86 -2.16
N LEU A 213 -12.09 13.39 -2.68
CA LEU A 213 -12.17 12.32 -3.67
C LEU A 213 -11.51 12.71 -4.99
N ALA A 214 -11.75 13.93 -5.49
CA ALA A 214 -11.09 14.44 -6.68
C ALA A 214 -9.55 14.45 -6.52
N THR A 215 -9.04 14.98 -5.40
CA THR A 215 -7.60 14.98 -5.12
C THR A 215 -7.01 13.58 -5.02
N ILE A 216 -7.76 12.61 -4.48
CA ILE A 216 -7.32 11.22 -4.43
C ILE A 216 -7.20 10.63 -5.85
N LEU A 217 -8.23 10.81 -6.69
CA LEU A 217 -8.26 10.29 -8.06
C LEU A 217 -7.22 10.97 -8.97
N GLU A 218 -6.97 12.26 -8.80
CA GLU A 218 -5.92 13.01 -9.52
C GLU A 218 -4.50 12.50 -9.20
N GLY A 219 -4.31 11.90 -8.03
CA GLY A 219 -3.05 11.32 -7.58
C GLY A 219 -2.93 9.82 -7.80
N MET A 220 -3.78 9.23 -8.66
CA MET A 220 -3.72 7.83 -9.09
C MET A 220 -2.95 7.67 -10.41
#